data_AF-A0A382G7K0-F1
#
_entry.id   AF-A0A382G7K0-F1
#
_cell.length_a   1.000
_cell.length_b   1.000
_cell.length_c   1.000
_cell.angle_alpha   90.00
_cell.angle_beta   90.00
_cell.angle_gamma   90.00
#
_symmetry.space_group_name_H-M   'P 1'
#
loop_
_entity.id
_entity.type
_entity.pdbx_description
1 polymer ?
#
loop_
_entity_poly.entity_id
_entity_poly.type
_entity_poly.pdbx_seq_one_letter_code
_entity_poly.pdbx_strand_id
1 'polypeptide(L)'
;MNVSNMKNMTLIITVNYGKPDTTFQFIKSIPAQKNIELWIEDNQSTSYSYMPLLDAQSKESLNISVFPHKKNHYYWGAFNKGLSRLPERIEDWPKWIIVCNNDIMMADDFFTKLERIDHQQNCIIAPAILSNEKNKDLNPFFDKPLGRLEKLYYKMVYSNRLLGRVIQKVGSIVNKIRRNIKVNHRLQRSIYAPHGACMIFSSEFFRKGGYIDIGFKMFGEELSTAEIAKQVGTNIQYHPQLIVEHTDHYSTGELNWLDLYNISKETYHYLNKTYQF
;
A
#
# COMPACT_ATOMS: atom_id res chain seq x y z
N MET A 1 -25.71 2.98 -2.36
CA MET A 1 -25.51 3.77 -1.12
C MET A 1 -25.97 5.19 -1.34
N ASN A 2 -26.45 5.87 -0.30
CA ASN A 2 -26.89 7.27 -0.38
C ASN A 2 -25.64 8.19 -0.36
N VAL A 3 -25.56 9.15 -1.28
CA VAL A 3 -24.35 9.98 -1.55
C VAL A 3 -23.89 10.78 -0.32
N SER A 4 -24.82 11.20 0.55
CA SER A 4 -24.51 11.93 1.79
C SER A 4 -23.75 11.12 2.84
N ASN A 5 -23.78 9.78 2.77
CA ASN A 5 -23.18 8.93 3.79
C ASN A 5 -21.67 8.70 3.57
N MET A 6 -21.18 8.76 2.32
CA MET A 6 -19.78 8.43 2.01
C MET A 6 -18.77 9.46 2.50
N LYS A 7 -19.14 10.74 2.61
CA LYS A 7 -18.21 11.82 3.01
C LYS A 7 -17.59 11.66 4.40
N ASN A 8 -18.19 10.84 5.27
CA ASN A 8 -17.66 10.51 6.59
C ASN A 8 -17.15 9.06 6.68
N MET A 9 -17.15 8.32 5.57
CA MET A 9 -16.73 6.92 5.53
C MET A 9 -15.22 6.78 5.38
N THR A 10 -14.72 5.68 5.94
CA THR A 10 -13.41 5.12 5.63
C THR A 10 -13.62 3.90 4.74
N LEU A 11 -13.16 3.99 3.50
CA LEU A 11 -13.13 2.88 2.58
C LEU A 11 -11.77 2.19 2.68
N ILE A 12 -11.77 0.88 2.85
CA ILE A 12 -10.57 0.05 2.83
C ILE A 12 -10.62 -0.75 1.53
N ILE A 13 -9.54 -0.73 0.76
CA ILE A 13 -9.38 -1.52 -0.46
C ILE A 13 -8.19 -2.44 -0.25
N THR A 14 -8.45 -3.74 -0.25
CA THR A 14 -7.41 -4.77 -0.20
C THR A 14 -7.49 -5.67 -1.42
N VAL A 15 -6.38 -6.36 -1.71
CA VAL A 15 -6.27 -7.24 -2.88
C VAL A 15 -6.06 -8.65 -2.40
N ASN A 16 -6.97 -9.55 -2.79
CA ASN A 16 -6.79 -10.98 -2.59
C ASN A 16 -6.18 -11.60 -3.85
N TYR A 17 -5.23 -12.51 -3.69
CA TYR A 17 -4.67 -13.29 -4.80
C TYR A 17 -4.52 -14.76 -4.41
N GLY A 18 -5.47 -15.60 -4.83
CA GLY A 18 -5.44 -17.05 -4.67
C GLY A 18 -5.57 -17.60 -3.23
N LYS A 19 -5.36 -16.78 -2.19
CA LYS A 19 -5.27 -17.19 -0.78
C LYS A 19 -6.27 -16.43 0.10
N PRO A 20 -7.54 -16.86 0.17
CA PRO A 20 -8.57 -16.18 0.95
C PRO A 20 -8.34 -16.23 2.48
N ASP A 21 -7.61 -17.23 2.99
CA ASP A 21 -7.39 -17.41 4.43
C ASP A 21 -6.72 -16.21 5.10
N THR A 22 -5.72 -15.63 4.45
CA THR A 22 -5.04 -14.41 4.92
C THR A 22 -6.04 -13.25 5.00
N THR A 23 -6.89 -13.11 3.99
CA THR A 23 -7.95 -12.09 3.94
C THR A 23 -8.94 -12.24 5.09
N PHE A 24 -9.27 -13.45 5.54
CA PHE A 24 -10.15 -13.64 6.70
C PHE A 24 -9.52 -13.17 8.02
N GLN A 25 -8.22 -13.38 8.20
CA GLN A 25 -7.52 -12.85 9.37
C GLN A 25 -7.53 -11.33 9.37
N PHE A 26 -7.33 -10.72 8.19
CA PHE A 26 -7.42 -9.28 8.02
C PHE A 26 -8.81 -8.73 8.33
N ILE A 27 -9.88 -9.35 7.78
CA ILE A 27 -11.28 -8.96 8.03
C ILE A 27 -11.57 -8.90 9.54
N LYS A 28 -11.10 -9.90 10.31
CA LYS A 28 -11.31 -9.97 11.76
C LYS A 28 -10.63 -8.85 12.54
N SER A 29 -9.60 -8.20 11.99
CA SER A 29 -8.94 -7.06 12.63
C SER A 29 -9.68 -5.73 12.42
N ILE A 30 -10.69 -5.70 11.55
CA ILE A 30 -11.46 -4.48 11.24
C ILE A 30 -12.75 -4.48 12.07
N PRO A 31 -13.00 -3.44 12.88
CA PRO A 31 -14.22 -3.36 13.67
C PRO A 31 -15.44 -3.13 12.77
N ALA A 32 -16.55 -3.81 13.08
CA ALA A 32 -17.81 -3.59 12.40
C ALA A 32 -18.42 -2.23 12.80
N GLN A 33 -18.16 -1.21 12.00
CA GLN A 33 -18.70 0.14 12.18
C GLN A 33 -19.42 0.62 10.91
N LYS A 34 -20.52 1.37 11.06
CA LYS A 34 -21.35 1.82 9.92
C LYS A 34 -20.61 2.73 8.93
N ASN A 35 -19.57 3.40 9.39
CA ASN A 35 -18.74 4.31 8.59
C ASN A 35 -17.49 3.63 8.02
N ILE A 36 -17.33 2.32 8.17
CA ILE A 36 -16.22 1.56 7.59
C ILE A 36 -16.78 0.61 6.53
N GLU A 37 -16.17 0.61 5.36
CA GLU A 37 -16.48 -0.31 4.27
C GLU A 37 -15.20 -0.97 3.77
N LEU A 38 -15.26 -2.27 3.51
CA LEU A 38 -14.15 -3.05 2.99
C LEU A 38 -14.47 -3.54 1.58
N TRP A 39 -13.66 -3.15 0.61
CA TRP A 39 -13.65 -3.67 -0.74
C TRP A 39 -12.49 -4.65 -0.91
N ILE A 40 -12.82 -5.86 -1.38
CA ILE A 40 -11.85 -6.92 -1.64
C ILE A 40 -11.79 -7.13 -3.15
N GLU A 41 -10.70 -6.72 -3.77
CA GLU A 41 -10.43 -6.99 -5.18
C GLU A 41 -9.79 -8.39 -5.30
N ASP A 42 -10.60 -9.40 -5.66
CA ASP A 42 -10.14 -10.79 -5.79
C ASP A 42 -9.49 -10.99 -7.17
N ASN A 43 -8.16 -10.83 -7.23
CA ASN A 43 -7.37 -10.92 -8.45
C ASN A 43 -7.20 -12.37 -8.90
N GLN A 44 -7.31 -12.58 -10.22
CA GLN A 44 -7.27 -13.92 -10.83
C GLN A 44 -8.22 -14.90 -10.09
N SER A 45 -9.42 -14.39 -9.82
CA SER A 45 -10.44 -15.03 -9.02
C SER A 45 -10.77 -16.42 -9.55
N THR A 46 -10.85 -17.38 -8.62
CA THR A 46 -11.31 -18.74 -8.86
C THR A 46 -12.41 -19.08 -7.86
N SER A 47 -13.15 -20.17 -8.08
CA SER A 47 -14.13 -20.62 -7.08
C SER A 47 -13.51 -20.88 -5.70
N TYR A 48 -12.22 -21.24 -5.65
CA TYR A 48 -11.48 -21.45 -4.41
C TYR A 48 -11.28 -20.16 -3.62
N SER A 49 -10.99 -19.03 -4.28
CA SER A 49 -10.85 -17.73 -3.60
C SER A 49 -12.19 -17.04 -3.40
N TYR A 50 -13.07 -17.07 -4.41
CA TYR A 50 -14.27 -16.25 -4.44
C TYR A 50 -15.39 -16.74 -3.53
N MET A 51 -15.67 -18.05 -3.52
CA MET A 51 -16.77 -18.58 -2.70
C MET A 51 -16.56 -18.31 -1.20
N PRO A 52 -15.37 -18.52 -0.63
CA PRO A 52 -15.12 -18.18 0.77
C PRO A 52 -15.25 -16.67 1.04
N LEU A 53 -14.78 -15.81 0.14
CA LEU A 53 -14.91 -14.35 0.31
C LEU A 53 -16.37 -13.88 0.25
N LEU A 54 -17.17 -14.47 -0.63
CA LEU A 54 -18.60 -14.20 -0.74
C LEU A 54 -19.35 -14.64 0.53
N ASP A 55 -18.94 -15.78 1.11
CA ASP A 55 -19.45 -16.25 2.40
C ASP A 55 -19.18 -15.24 3.52
N ALA A 56 -17.95 -14.73 3.63
CA ALA A 56 -17.60 -13.68 4.59
C ALA A 56 -18.41 -12.40 4.37
N GLN A 57 -18.61 -11.98 3.11
CA GLN A 57 -19.48 -10.84 2.81
C GLN A 57 -20.91 -11.00 3.34
N SER A 58 -21.44 -12.23 3.40
CA SER A 58 -22.80 -12.49 3.88
C SER A 58 -22.92 -12.69 5.39
N LYS A 59 -21.84 -13.13 6.05
CA LYS A 59 -21.86 -13.56 7.47
C LYS A 59 -21.22 -12.57 8.43
N GLU A 60 -20.24 -11.81 7.97
CA GLU A 60 -19.53 -10.87 8.82
C GLU A 60 -20.40 -9.62 9.08
N SER A 61 -20.26 -9.04 10.27
CA SER A 61 -20.98 -7.80 10.61
C SER A 61 -20.37 -6.56 9.95
N LEU A 62 -19.14 -6.67 9.44
CA LEU A 62 -18.47 -5.63 8.67
C LEU A 62 -19.15 -5.49 7.29
N ASN A 63 -19.32 -4.26 6.81
CA ASN A 63 -19.80 -4.04 5.45
C ASN A 63 -18.70 -4.37 4.43
N ILE A 64 -18.83 -5.51 3.76
CA ILE A 64 -17.84 -6.04 2.81
C ILE A 64 -18.45 -6.09 1.41
N SER A 65 -17.66 -5.74 0.39
CA SER A 65 -17.97 -6.00 -1.01
C SER A 65 -16.81 -6.70 -1.70
N VAL A 66 -17.08 -7.83 -2.33
CA VAL A 66 -16.08 -8.64 -3.04
C VAL A 66 -16.22 -8.45 -4.55
N PHE A 67 -15.12 -8.11 -5.21
CA PHE A 67 -15.06 -7.86 -6.64
C PHE A 67 -14.11 -8.85 -7.33
N PRO A 68 -14.63 -9.88 -8.03
CA PRO A 68 -13.80 -10.86 -8.70
C PRO A 68 -13.25 -10.34 -10.02
N HIS A 69 -11.96 -10.58 -10.28
CA HIS A 69 -11.29 -10.29 -11.55
C HIS A 69 -10.80 -11.56 -12.22
N LYS A 70 -11.11 -11.72 -13.52
CA LYS A 70 -10.62 -12.86 -14.30
C LYS A 70 -9.09 -12.87 -14.51
N LYS A 71 -8.45 -11.70 -14.43
CA LYS A 71 -7.01 -11.52 -14.66
C LYS A 71 -6.33 -11.00 -13.38
N ASN A 72 -5.04 -11.24 -13.26
CA ASN A 72 -4.24 -10.60 -12.22
C ASN A 72 -3.93 -9.15 -12.64
N HIS A 73 -4.48 -8.17 -11.90
CA HIS A 73 -4.22 -6.74 -12.10
C HIS A 73 -3.05 -6.23 -11.26
N TYR A 74 -2.35 -7.13 -10.56
CA TYR A 74 -1.38 -6.81 -9.52
C TYR A 74 -1.99 -5.94 -8.41
N TYR A 75 -1.19 -5.58 -7.41
CA TYR A 75 -1.67 -4.85 -6.24
C TYR A 75 -2.21 -3.46 -6.60
N TRP A 76 -1.36 -2.64 -7.22
CA TRP A 76 -1.68 -1.24 -7.50
C TRP A 76 -2.74 -1.07 -8.61
N GLY A 77 -2.72 -1.94 -9.62
CA GLY A 77 -3.74 -1.95 -10.67
C GLY A 77 -5.12 -2.37 -10.17
N ALA A 78 -5.19 -3.34 -9.24
CA ALA A 78 -6.45 -3.72 -8.58
C ALA A 78 -6.96 -2.61 -7.65
N PHE A 79 -6.08 -1.94 -6.91
CA PHE A 79 -6.47 -0.74 -6.14
C PHE A 79 -7.10 0.33 -7.04
N ASN A 80 -6.50 0.63 -8.20
CA ASN A 80 -7.06 1.57 -9.15
C ASN A 80 -8.41 1.11 -9.74
N LYS A 81 -8.63 -0.20 -9.91
CA LYS A 81 -9.96 -0.74 -10.25
C LYS A 81 -10.97 -0.41 -9.16
N GLY A 82 -10.60 -0.59 -7.89
CA GLY A 82 -11.38 -0.15 -6.75
C GLY A 82 -11.78 1.32 -6.87
N LEU A 83 -10.79 2.22 -6.98
CA LEU A 83 -11.04 3.66 -7.13
C LEU A 83 -11.97 4.01 -8.30
N SER A 84 -11.86 3.30 -9.43
CA SER A 84 -12.73 3.55 -10.60
C SER A 84 -14.22 3.25 -10.38
N ARG A 85 -14.58 2.60 -9.26
CA ARG A 85 -15.98 2.36 -8.86
C ARG A 85 -16.54 3.44 -7.94
N LEU A 86 -15.71 4.37 -7.48
CA LEU A 86 -16.18 5.54 -6.74
C LEU A 86 -17.01 6.48 -7.65
N PRO A 87 -17.85 7.35 -7.07
CA PRO A 87 -18.62 8.31 -7.86
C PRO A 87 -17.73 9.20 -8.72
N GLU A 88 -18.30 9.69 -9.82
CA GLU A 88 -17.60 10.63 -10.73
C GLU A 88 -17.16 11.92 -10.02
N ARG A 89 -17.95 12.38 -9.05
CA ARG A 89 -17.67 13.59 -8.27
C ARG A 89 -16.80 13.28 -7.06
N ILE A 90 -15.60 13.85 -7.02
CA ILE A 90 -14.65 13.68 -5.90
C ILE A 90 -15.24 14.18 -4.58
N GLU A 91 -16.15 15.17 -4.61
CA GLU A 91 -16.80 15.66 -3.39
C GLU A 91 -17.66 14.61 -2.68
N ASP A 92 -17.99 13.53 -3.38
CA ASP A 92 -18.79 12.42 -2.88
C ASP A 92 -17.93 11.21 -2.50
N TRP A 93 -16.60 11.32 -2.60
CA TRP A 93 -15.68 10.25 -2.22
C TRP A 93 -15.62 10.06 -0.69
N PRO A 94 -15.20 8.86 -0.23
CA PRO A 94 -14.89 8.58 1.17
C PRO A 94 -13.92 9.60 1.78
N LYS A 95 -14.10 9.94 3.07
CA LYS A 95 -13.16 10.80 3.82
C LYS A 95 -11.74 10.24 3.74
N TRP A 96 -11.63 8.93 3.95
CA TRP A 96 -10.40 8.17 3.92
C TRP A 96 -10.55 6.97 2.99
N ILE A 97 -9.50 6.72 2.21
CA ILE A 97 -9.35 5.56 1.35
C ILE A 97 -8.03 4.90 1.74
N ILE A 98 -8.11 3.70 2.32
CA ILE A 98 -6.96 2.93 2.77
C ILE A 98 -6.69 1.85 1.73
N VAL A 99 -5.48 1.82 1.17
CA VAL A 99 -5.00 0.69 0.38
C VAL A 99 -4.01 -0.09 1.22
N CYS A 100 -4.20 -1.40 1.31
CA CYS A 100 -3.34 -2.23 2.13
C CYS A 100 -3.30 -3.69 1.70
N ASN A 101 -2.21 -4.37 2.05
CA ASN A 101 -2.11 -5.81 1.87
C ASN A 101 -3.13 -6.54 2.75
N ASN A 102 -3.46 -7.77 2.38
CA ASN A 102 -4.36 -8.63 3.15
C ASN A 102 -3.64 -9.46 4.24
N ASP A 103 -2.31 -9.34 4.39
CA ASP A 103 -1.47 -10.03 5.39
C ASP A 103 -1.11 -9.16 6.61
N ILE A 104 -2.01 -8.24 6.89
CA ILE A 104 -1.87 -7.14 7.83
C ILE A 104 -2.97 -7.23 8.88
N MET A 105 -2.75 -6.71 10.08
CA MET A 105 -3.77 -6.55 11.12
C MET A 105 -3.79 -5.11 11.63
N MET A 106 -4.96 -4.49 11.70
CA MET A 106 -5.11 -3.14 12.25
C MET A 106 -5.30 -3.21 13.76
N ALA A 107 -4.66 -2.31 14.51
CA ALA A 107 -4.85 -2.23 15.96
C ALA A 107 -6.28 -1.79 16.31
N ASP A 108 -6.81 -2.23 17.46
CA ASP A 108 -8.20 -1.97 17.89
C ASP A 108 -8.58 -0.48 17.89
N ASP A 109 -7.62 0.40 18.24
CA ASP A 109 -7.85 1.84 18.32
C ASP A 109 -7.48 2.61 17.03
N PHE A 110 -7.10 1.91 15.96
CA PHE A 110 -6.64 2.48 14.70
C PHE A 110 -7.65 3.48 14.12
N PHE A 111 -8.91 3.07 13.96
CA PHE A 111 -9.95 3.91 13.34
C PHE A 111 -10.36 5.08 14.23
N THR A 112 -10.41 4.87 15.55
CA THR A 112 -10.69 5.93 16.52
C THR A 112 -9.60 7.02 16.48
N LYS A 113 -8.34 6.63 16.29
CA LYS A 113 -7.22 7.56 16.11
C LYS A 113 -7.25 8.24 14.74
N LEU A 114 -7.57 7.50 13.67
CA LEU A 114 -7.66 8.04 12.31
C LEU A 114 -8.77 9.10 12.18
N GLU A 115 -9.90 8.91 12.85
CA GLU A 115 -11.02 9.85 12.83
C GLU A 115 -10.63 11.24 13.36
N ARG A 116 -9.72 11.30 14.35
CA ARG A 116 -9.22 12.52 14.98
C ARG A 116 -8.21 13.28 14.14
N ILE A 117 -7.70 12.68 13.05
CA ILE A 117 -6.74 13.33 12.17
C ILE A 117 -7.49 14.22 11.17
N ASP A 118 -6.99 15.44 11.00
CA ASP A 118 -7.51 16.36 10.00
C ASP A 118 -7.08 15.94 8.58
N HIS A 119 -8.04 15.39 7.83
CA HIS A 119 -7.88 14.98 6.43
C HIS A 119 -7.52 16.10 5.46
N GLN A 120 -7.80 17.37 5.77
CA GLN A 120 -7.43 18.49 4.89
C GLN A 120 -5.93 18.80 4.96
N GLN A 121 -5.32 18.58 6.13
CA GLN A 121 -3.90 18.81 6.37
C GLN A 121 -3.06 17.56 6.09
N ASN A 122 -3.63 16.37 6.29
CA ASN A 122 -2.94 15.09 6.16
C ASN A 122 -3.47 14.33 4.94
N CYS A 123 -3.11 14.82 3.75
CA CYS A 123 -3.71 14.29 2.53
C CYS A 123 -3.32 12.83 2.25
N ILE A 124 -2.10 12.44 2.64
CA ILE A 124 -1.58 11.08 2.56
C ILE A 124 -0.93 10.76 3.91
N ILE A 125 -1.33 9.65 4.52
CA ILE A 125 -0.83 9.18 5.81
C ILE A 125 -0.12 7.84 5.64
N ALA A 126 1.04 7.74 6.29
CA ALA A 126 1.77 6.50 6.49
C ALA A 126 1.60 6.05 7.96
N PRO A 127 0.92 4.92 8.24
CA PRO A 127 0.86 4.37 9.59
C PRO A 127 2.19 3.74 9.99
N ALA A 128 2.37 3.45 11.28
CA ALA A 128 3.39 2.51 11.72
C ALA A 128 3.05 1.10 11.21
N ILE A 129 4.00 0.43 10.57
CA ILE A 129 3.86 -0.93 10.06
C ILE A 129 4.86 -1.82 10.78
N LEU A 130 4.41 -2.46 11.85
CA LEU A 130 5.24 -3.27 12.73
C LEU A 130 5.39 -4.67 12.12
N SER A 131 6.56 -4.97 11.57
CA SER A 131 6.88 -6.29 11.03
C SER A 131 7.41 -7.20 12.12
N ASN A 132 6.74 -8.34 12.34
CA ASN A 132 7.17 -9.36 13.29
C ASN A 132 8.47 -10.05 12.83
N GLU A 133 8.64 -10.30 11.53
CA GLU A 133 9.85 -10.93 10.99
C GLU A 133 11.09 -10.04 11.13
N LYS A 134 10.93 -8.75 10.82
CA LYS A 134 12.05 -7.79 10.82
C LYS A 134 12.23 -7.09 12.18
N ASN A 135 11.29 -7.25 13.10
CA ASN A 135 11.26 -6.63 14.43
C ASN A 135 11.51 -5.12 14.37
N LYS A 136 10.83 -4.44 13.44
CA LYS A 136 10.93 -2.99 13.22
C LYS A 136 9.67 -2.43 12.58
N ASP A 137 9.53 -1.11 12.67
CA ASP A 137 8.64 -0.37 11.80
C ASP A 137 9.19 -0.35 10.37
N LEU A 138 8.35 -0.67 9.38
CA LEU A 138 8.68 -0.59 7.96
C LEU A 138 8.53 0.83 7.39
N ASN A 139 7.80 1.70 8.09
CA ASN A 139 7.68 3.11 7.75
C ASN A 139 8.67 3.99 8.53
N PRO A 140 9.17 5.08 7.91
CA PRO A 140 9.01 5.39 6.48
C PRO A 140 9.78 4.44 5.57
N PHE A 141 9.27 4.24 4.35
CA PHE A 141 10.02 3.54 3.31
C PHE A 141 11.24 4.37 2.87
N PHE A 142 11.03 5.67 2.64
CA PHE A 142 12.10 6.65 2.48
C PHE A 142 11.83 7.92 3.27
N ASP A 143 12.84 8.35 4.03
CA ASP A 143 12.84 9.64 4.73
C ASP A 143 13.08 10.83 3.81
N LYS A 144 13.90 10.62 2.77
CA LYS A 144 14.32 11.65 1.81
C LYS A 144 14.32 11.04 0.41
N PRO A 145 14.20 11.87 -0.64
CA PRO A 145 14.42 11.42 -2.01
C PRO A 145 15.80 10.79 -2.19
N LEU A 146 15.92 9.93 -3.20
CA LEU A 146 17.18 9.26 -3.51
C LEU A 146 18.28 10.27 -3.83
N GLY A 147 19.41 10.14 -3.14
CA GLY A 147 20.63 10.89 -3.40
C GLY A 147 21.32 10.45 -4.70
N ARG A 148 22.29 11.24 -5.17
CA ARG A 148 23.02 10.97 -6.42
C ARG A 148 23.68 9.58 -6.46
N LEU A 149 24.23 9.14 -5.33
CA LEU A 149 24.89 7.83 -5.21
C LEU A 149 23.87 6.67 -5.24
N GLU A 150 22.70 6.86 -4.62
CA GLU A 150 21.63 5.85 -4.63
C GLU A 150 21.04 5.71 -6.04
N LYS A 151 20.82 6.83 -6.74
CA LYS A 151 20.43 6.82 -8.16
C LYS A 151 21.47 6.09 -9.03
N LEU A 152 22.76 6.35 -8.82
CA LEU A 152 23.84 5.67 -9.54
C LEU A 152 23.84 4.16 -9.23
N TYR A 153 23.62 3.79 -7.97
CA TYR A 153 23.47 2.40 -7.54
C TYR A 153 22.33 1.69 -8.28
N TYR A 154 21.13 2.24 -8.29
CA TYR A 154 20.00 1.64 -9.01
C TYR A 154 20.24 1.57 -10.52
N LYS A 155 20.85 2.60 -11.10
CA LYS A 155 21.28 2.58 -12.51
C LYS A 155 22.22 1.40 -12.80
N MET A 156 23.18 1.11 -11.92
CA MET A 156 24.08 -0.05 -12.07
C MET A 156 23.33 -1.38 -11.90
N VAL A 157 22.51 -1.52 -10.86
CA VAL A 157 21.71 -2.74 -10.60
C VAL A 157 20.89 -3.14 -11.81
N TYR A 158 20.21 -2.18 -12.45
CA TYR A 158 19.32 -2.45 -13.57
C TYR A 158 20.00 -2.38 -14.94
N SER A 159 21.26 -1.93 -15.02
CA SER A 159 22.04 -1.94 -16.27
C SER A 159 22.33 -3.37 -16.75
N ASN A 160 22.69 -4.28 -15.85
CA ASN A 160 23.09 -5.64 -16.17
C ASN A 160 22.60 -6.62 -15.09
N ARG A 161 21.91 -7.68 -15.53
CA ARG A 161 21.37 -8.74 -14.66
C ARG A 161 22.42 -9.41 -13.78
N LEU A 162 23.63 -9.65 -14.32
CA LEU A 162 24.71 -10.27 -13.55
C LEU A 162 25.20 -9.35 -12.44
N LEU A 163 25.34 -8.06 -12.73
CA LEU A 163 25.66 -7.04 -11.71
C LEU A 163 24.54 -6.95 -10.67
N GLY A 164 23.27 -6.93 -11.09
CA GLY A 164 22.12 -6.97 -10.18
C GLY A 164 22.15 -8.16 -9.22
N ARG A 165 22.49 -9.37 -9.71
CA ARG A 165 22.66 -10.56 -8.85
C ARG A 165 23.80 -10.42 -7.85
N VAL A 166 24.96 -9.95 -8.31
CA VAL A 166 26.14 -9.77 -7.45
C VAL A 166 25.84 -8.73 -6.38
N ILE A 167 25.27 -7.60 -6.76
CA ILE A 167 24.91 -6.52 -5.85
C ILE A 167 23.88 -6.98 -4.80
N GLN A 168 22.84 -7.72 -5.19
CA GLN A 168 21.87 -8.26 -4.23
C GLN A 168 22.51 -9.23 -3.24
N LYS A 169 23.41 -10.12 -3.70
CA LYS A 169 24.15 -11.03 -2.82
C LYS A 169 25.03 -10.26 -1.84
N VAL A 170 25.80 -9.27 -2.31
CA VAL A 170 26.64 -8.43 -1.46
C VAL A 170 25.80 -7.62 -0.46
N GLY A 171 24.69 -7.03 -0.91
CA GLY A 171 23.75 -6.30 -0.06
C GLY A 171 23.15 -7.17 1.05
N SER A 172 22.80 -8.42 0.75
CA SER A 172 22.29 -9.36 1.76
C SER A 172 23.32 -9.70 2.85
N ILE A 173 24.60 -9.75 2.49
CA ILE A 173 25.72 -9.99 3.41
C ILE A 173 25.96 -8.74 4.28
N VAL A 174 26.00 -7.55 3.67
CA VAL A 174 26.18 -6.28 4.38
C VAL A 174 25.02 -6.00 5.34
N ASN A 175 23.78 -6.30 4.95
CA ASN A 175 22.61 -6.12 5.80
C ASN A 175 22.57 -7.11 6.97
N LYS A 176 23.13 -8.33 6.81
CA LYS A 176 23.36 -9.25 7.94
C LYS A 176 24.36 -8.68 8.95
N ILE A 177 25.36 -7.93 8.49
CA ILE A 177 26.42 -7.35 9.32
C ILE A 177 25.95 -6.04 10.00
N ARG A 178 25.11 -5.22 9.34
CA ARG A 178 24.65 -3.92 9.83
C ARG A 178 23.44 -3.97 10.79
N ARG A 179 23.12 -5.12 11.37
CA ARG A 179 22.04 -5.22 12.37
C ARG A 179 22.45 -4.52 13.66
N ASN A 180 22.05 -3.25 13.80
CA ASN A 180 21.49 -2.61 15.00
C ASN A 180 21.69 -1.10 14.95
N ILE A 181 20.69 -0.38 14.43
CA ILE A 181 20.40 0.98 14.89
C ILE A 181 18.89 1.01 15.08
N LYS A 182 18.44 0.98 16.34
CA LYS A 182 17.03 1.24 16.67
C LYS A 182 16.78 2.72 16.45
N VAL A 183 16.20 3.07 15.30
CA VAL A 183 15.71 4.43 15.06
C VAL A 183 14.41 4.60 15.86
N ASN A 184 14.32 5.67 16.63
CA ASN A 184 13.20 5.94 17.52
C ASN A 184 12.07 6.60 16.70
N HIS A 185 11.19 5.79 16.09
CA HIS A 185 10.11 6.25 15.21
C HIS A 185 8.88 6.82 15.94
N ARG A 186 9.02 7.41 17.13
CA ARG A 186 7.85 7.76 17.96
C ARG A 186 7.15 9.08 17.62
N LEU A 187 7.69 9.89 16.71
CA LEU A 187 7.18 11.23 16.43
C LEU A 187 6.52 11.32 15.06
N GLN A 188 5.33 11.93 15.03
CA GLN A 188 4.67 12.34 13.79
C GLN A 188 5.57 13.33 13.03
N ARG A 189 5.72 13.13 11.72
CA ARG A 189 6.57 13.96 10.86
C ARG A 189 6.29 13.73 9.38
N SER A 190 6.69 14.70 8.56
CA SER A 190 6.75 14.51 7.10
C SER A 190 7.81 13.47 6.72
N ILE A 191 7.49 12.63 5.75
CA ILE A 191 8.38 11.63 5.15
C ILE A 191 8.32 11.77 3.63
N TYR A 192 9.30 11.19 2.91
CA TYR A 192 9.30 11.24 1.46
C TYR A 192 8.39 10.16 0.85
N ALA A 193 8.56 8.89 1.23
CA ALA A 193 7.76 7.79 0.69
C ALA A 193 7.20 6.88 1.81
N PRO A 194 5.89 6.55 1.76
CA PRO A 194 5.27 5.55 2.63
C PRO A 194 5.60 4.15 2.11
N HIS A 195 5.44 3.14 2.95
CA HIS A 195 5.59 1.73 2.58
C HIS A 195 4.30 1.18 1.95
N GLY A 196 4.41 0.39 0.87
CA GLY A 196 3.26 -0.08 0.07
C GLY A 196 2.27 -0.99 0.78
N ALA A 197 2.69 -1.64 1.86
CA ALA A 197 1.85 -2.54 2.65
C ALA A 197 0.62 -1.85 3.27
N CYS A 198 0.67 -0.56 3.58
CA CYS A 198 -0.49 0.21 4.00
C CYS A 198 -0.27 1.71 3.74
N MET A 199 -1.15 2.31 2.93
CA MET A 199 -1.20 3.74 2.67
C MET A 199 -2.62 4.25 2.86
N ILE A 200 -2.76 5.45 3.42
CA ILE A 200 -4.06 6.06 3.69
C ILE A 200 -4.13 7.37 2.91
N PHE A 201 -5.10 7.48 2.01
CA PHE A 201 -5.37 8.68 1.23
C PHE A 201 -6.63 9.35 1.73
N SER A 202 -6.60 10.66 1.90
CA SER A 202 -7.82 11.45 2.04
C SER A 202 -8.46 11.71 0.66
N SER A 203 -9.75 12.00 0.62
CA SER A 203 -10.37 12.58 -0.59
C SER A 203 -9.72 13.91 -1.02
N GLU A 204 -9.12 14.66 -0.09
CA GLU A 204 -8.41 15.91 -0.36
C GLU A 204 -7.19 15.72 -1.28
N PHE A 205 -6.49 14.59 -1.18
CA PHE A 205 -5.39 14.26 -2.08
C PHE A 205 -5.86 14.27 -3.54
N PHE A 206 -6.97 13.59 -3.81
CA PHE A 206 -7.55 13.51 -5.15
C PHE A 206 -8.15 14.84 -5.60
N ARG A 207 -8.77 15.60 -4.69
CA ARG A 207 -9.27 16.96 -4.99
C ARG A 207 -8.17 17.92 -5.43
N LYS A 208 -6.95 17.77 -4.91
CA LYS A 208 -5.75 18.53 -5.33
C LYS A 208 -5.18 18.07 -6.68
N GLY A 209 -5.81 17.11 -7.35
CA GLY A 209 -5.34 16.53 -8.62
C GLY A 209 -4.45 15.30 -8.43
N GLY A 210 -4.39 14.75 -7.21
CA GLY A 210 -3.68 13.50 -6.94
C GLY A 210 -4.30 12.34 -7.70
N TYR A 211 -3.47 11.40 -8.14
CA TYR A 211 -3.90 10.20 -8.85
C TYR A 211 -3.01 9.01 -8.49
N ILE A 212 -3.43 7.83 -8.94
CA ILE A 212 -2.69 6.58 -8.76
C ILE A 212 -2.05 6.20 -10.09
N ASP A 213 -0.72 6.10 -10.12
CA ASP A 213 0.02 5.76 -11.34
C ASP A 213 0.00 4.25 -11.60
N ILE A 214 -0.64 3.87 -12.70
CA ILE A 214 -0.80 2.48 -13.15
C ILE A 214 0.16 2.09 -14.28
N GLY A 215 1.24 2.85 -14.52
CA GLY A 215 2.20 2.62 -15.60
C GLY A 215 3.18 1.47 -15.37
N PHE A 216 3.13 0.81 -14.21
CA PHE A 216 3.98 -0.32 -13.84
C PHE A 216 3.16 -1.48 -13.26
N LYS A 217 3.77 -2.68 -13.22
CA LYS A 217 3.13 -3.89 -12.67
C LYS A 217 3.28 -4.02 -11.15
N MET A 218 4.50 -3.80 -10.62
CA MET A 218 4.84 -3.98 -9.20
C MET A 218 6.02 -3.08 -8.81
N PHE A 219 6.22 -2.82 -7.51
CA PHE A 219 7.40 -2.15 -6.93
C PHE A 219 7.56 -0.67 -7.28
N GLY A 220 6.46 0.00 -7.59
CA GLY A 220 6.48 1.42 -7.95
C GLY A 220 5.55 2.27 -7.11
N GLU A 221 4.69 1.66 -6.30
CA GLU A 221 3.65 2.30 -5.51
C GLU A 221 4.22 3.34 -4.54
N GLU A 222 5.32 3.04 -3.84
CA GLU A 222 5.91 3.96 -2.87
C GLU A 222 6.47 5.22 -3.54
N LEU A 223 7.27 5.04 -4.60
CA LEU A 223 7.96 6.13 -5.29
C LEU A 223 7.01 6.96 -6.15
N SER A 224 6.09 6.31 -6.87
CA SER A 224 5.07 7.03 -7.66
C SER A 224 4.17 7.86 -6.75
N THR A 225 3.73 7.32 -5.61
CA THR A 225 2.95 8.08 -4.62
C THR A 225 3.71 9.29 -4.10
N ALA A 226 5.00 9.13 -3.76
CA ALA A 226 5.85 10.24 -3.29
C ALA A 226 5.99 11.35 -4.34
N GLU A 227 6.24 10.99 -5.59
CA GLU A 227 6.42 11.98 -6.67
C GLU A 227 5.12 12.65 -7.07
N ILE A 228 3.99 11.94 -7.10
CA ILE A 228 2.67 12.54 -7.35
C ILE A 228 2.28 13.47 -6.21
N ALA A 229 2.51 13.08 -4.94
CA ALA A 229 2.26 13.93 -3.78
C ALA A 229 2.98 15.28 -3.91
N LYS A 230 4.25 15.24 -4.31
CA LYS A 230 5.06 16.43 -4.58
C LYS A 230 4.53 17.25 -5.75
N GLN A 231 4.10 16.62 -6.85
CA GLN A 231 3.52 17.32 -8.01
C GLN A 231 2.26 18.11 -7.64
N VAL A 232 1.41 17.56 -6.76
CA VAL A 232 0.16 18.20 -6.32
C VAL A 232 0.34 19.08 -5.06
N GLY A 233 1.58 19.32 -4.65
CA GLY A 233 1.90 20.23 -3.55
C GLY A 233 1.42 19.74 -2.18
N THR A 234 1.40 18.42 -1.95
CA THR A 234 1.08 17.84 -0.64
C THR A 234 2.24 17.05 -0.06
N ASN A 235 2.19 16.83 1.26
CA ASN A 235 3.20 16.07 2.00
C ASN A 235 2.62 14.74 2.46
N ILE A 236 3.49 13.75 2.61
CA ILE A 236 3.16 12.47 3.21
C ILE A 236 3.50 12.53 4.69
N GLN A 237 2.51 12.32 5.55
CA GLN A 237 2.65 12.42 7.00
C GLN A 237 2.74 11.03 7.61
N TYR A 238 3.81 10.77 8.33
CA TYR A 238 3.94 9.55 9.13
C TYR A 238 3.25 9.74 10.48
N HIS A 239 2.30 8.87 10.79
CA HIS A 239 1.51 8.87 12.02
C HIS A 239 1.77 7.58 12.83
N PRO A 240 2.78 7.57 13.73
CA PRO A 240 3.16 6.36 14.47
C PRO A 240 2.10 5.82 15.42
N GLN A 241 1.08 6.63 15.76
CA GLN A 241 -0.04 6.21 16.58
C GLN A 241 -1.01 5.27 15.86
N LEU A 242 -1.06 5.33 14.53
CA LEU A 242 -1.84 4.42 13.69
C LEU A 242 -0.99 3.16 13.49
N ILE A 243 -1.37 2.07 14.15
CA ILE A 243 -0.56 0.85 14.17
C ILE A 243 -1.19 -0.22 13.29
N VAL A 244 -0.37 -0.76 12.41
CA VAL A 244 -0.64 -1.94 11.60
C VAL A 244 0.44 -2.98 11.91
N GLU A 245 0.04 -4.21 12.21
CA GLU A 245 0.94 -5.34 12.36
C GLU A 245 1.04 -6.09 11.03
N HIS A 246 2.26 -6.29 10.54
CA HIS A 246 2.52 -7.03 9.31
C HIS A 246 2.97 -8.44 9.66
N THR A 247 2.18 -9.44 9.26
CA THR A 247 2.47 -10.85 9.57
C THR A 247 3.52 -11.46 8.62
N ASP A 248 3.93 -10.71 7.58
CA ASP A 248 4.92 -11.10 6.56
C ASP A 248 4.57 -12.43 5.85
N HIS A 249 3.28 -12.80 5.86
CA HIS A 249 2.78 -14.02 5.27
C HIS A 249 2.39 -13.83 3.80
N TYR A 250 3.40 -13.87 2.93
CA TYR A 250 3.32 -14.26 1.51
C TYR A 250 2.48 -13.40 0.54
N SER A 251 3.15 -12.79 -0.44
CA SER A 251 2.49 -12.37 -1.70
C SER A 251 3.37 -12.40 -2.97
N THR A 252 4.69 -12.57 -2.85
CA THR A 252 5.59 -12.67 -4.03
C THR A 252 6.11 -14.08 -4.32
N GLY A 253 5.59 -15.10 -3.62
CA GLY A 253 6.18 -16.44 -3.56
C GLY A 253 6.12 -17.28 -4.85
N GLU A 254 5.43 -16.83 -5.89
CA GLU A 254 5.24 -17.61 -7.13
C GLU A 254 6.18 -17.21 -8.26
N LEU A 255 6.72 -15.99 -8.25
CA LEU A 255 7.62 -15.52 -9.30
C LEU A 255 9.06 -15.89 -8.99
N ASN A 256 9.76 -16.44 -9.98
CA ASN A 256 11.20 -16.68 -9.83
C ASN A 256 11.96 -15.35 -9.83
N TRP A 257 13.21 -15.41 -9.36
CA TRP A 257 14.08 -14.23 -9.25
C TRP A 257 14.24 -13.44 -10.57
N LEU A 258 14.26 -14.13 -11.72
CA LEU A 258 14.46 -13.48 -13.02
C LEU A 258 13.25 -12.63 -13.39
N ASP A 259 12.05 -13.17 -13.21
CA ASP A 259 10.81 -12.44 -13.49
C ASP A 259 10.69 -11.22 -12.58
N LEU A 260 10.98 -11.38 -11.28
CA LEU A 260 11.02 -10.28 -10.32
C LEU A 260 12.04 -9.20 -10.70
N TYR A 261 13.25 -9.60 -11.12
CA TYR A 261 14.28 -8.66 -11.57
C TYR A 261 13.82 -7.89 -12.82
N ASN A 262 13.23 -8.56 -13.81
CA ASN A 262 12.76 -7.93 -15.04
C ASN A 262 11.62 -6.94 -14.78
N ILE A 263 10.62 -7.33 -13.96
CA ILE A 263 9.52 -6.45 -13.57
C ILE A 263 10.03 -5.22 -12.82
N SER A 264 10.97 -5.42 -11.87
CA SER A 264 11.56 -4.33 -11.10
C SER A 264 12.40 -3.40 -12.00
N LYS A 265 13.12 -3.95 -12.99
CA LYS A 265 13.87 -3.19 -13.99
C LYS A 265 12.94 -2.35 -14.88
N GLU A 266 11.86 -2.95 -15.40
CA GLU A 266 10.84 -2.25 -16.19
C GLU A 266 10.27 -1.06 -15.40
N THR A 267 9.92 -1.29 -14.14
CA THR A 267 9.37 -0.28 -13.23
C THR A 267 10.38 0.82 -12.95
N TYR A 268 11.63 0.50 -12.65
CA TYR A 268 12.69 1.49 -12.47
C TYR A 268 12.84 2.41 -13.69
N HIS A 269 12.90 1.83 -14.90
CA HIS A 269 13.05 2.62 -16.12
C HIS A 269 11.83 3.49 -16.40
N TYR A 270 10.63 2.97 -16.15
CA TYR A 270 9.39 3.74 -16.25
C TYR A 270 9.39 4.93 -15.30
N LEU A 271 9.58 4.69 -13.99
CA LEU A 271 9.56 5.74 -12.98
C LEU A 271 10.66 6.79 -13.22
N ASN A 272 11.87 6.38 -13.62
CA ASN A 272 12.97 7.30 -13.86
C ASN A 272 12.70 8.18 -15.08
N LYS A 273 12.00 7.66 -16.10
CA LYS A 273 11.56 8.44 -17.26
C LYS A 273 10.43 9.40 -16.88
N THR A 274 9.47 8.95 -16.09
CA THR A 274 8.26 9.71 -15.75
C THR A 274 8.53 10.82 -14.72
N TYR A 275 9.28 10.51 -13.66
CA TYR A 275 9.45 11.41 -12.51
C TYR A 275 10.87 11.98 -12.35
N GLN A 276 11.86 11.47 -13.09
CA GLN A 276 13.28 11.87 -12.97
C GLN A 276 13.80 11.80 -11.52
N PHE A 277 13.30 10.82 -10.76
CA PHE A 277 13.53 10.69 -9.32
C PHE A 277 14.93 10.24 -8.95
#